data_AF-A0A3A0BHK2-F1
#
_entry.id   AF-A0A3A0BHK2-F1
#
_cell.length_a   1.000
_cell.length_b   1.000
_cell.length_c   1.000
_cell.angle_alpha   90.00
_cell.angle_beta   90.00
_cell.angle_gamma   90.00
#
_symmetry.space_group_name_H-M   'P 1'
#
loop_
_entity.id
_entity.type
_entity.pdbx_description
1 polymer ?
#
loop_
_entity_poly.entity_id
_entity_poly.type
_entity_poly.pdbx_seq_one_letter_code
_entity_poly.pdbx_strand_id
1 'polypeptide(L)'
;MTLSLELIVVLIVLGLNLVFTFIVFISLRRMTRHYNTLTKGVEPKNLIKALEGIQKTLSEHERGNAITRKELTSLESQVKTHLQTLTLKRFNPFGDTGGDQSFLLAILDGNKDGIVITSLHSRENTRFYVKSVKGGVGIEHPLSSDEQKIIKR
;
A
#
# COMPACT_ATOMS: atom_id res chain seq x y z
N MET A 1 63.95 42.51 38.42
CA MET A 1 62.58 42.01 38.73
C MET A 1 61.67 41.98 37.50
N THR A 2 61.88 42.85 36.51
CA THR A 2 61.12 42.86 35.23
C THR A 2 61.48 41.69 34.29
N LEU A 3 62.77 41.37 34.16
CA LEU A 3 63.25 40.27 33.29
C LEU A 3 62.67 38.88 33.66
N SER A 4 62.46 38.62 34.96
CA SER A 4 61.86 37.38 35.45
C SER A 4 60.37 37.28 35.16
N LEU A 5 59.66 38.42 35.08
CA LEU A 5 58.22 38.45 34.76
C LEU A 5 58.00 38.17 33.27
N GLU A 6 58.82 38.75 32.39
CA GLU A 6 58.75 38.52 30.93
C GLU A 6 58.99 37.05 30.60
N LEU A 7 59.95 36.39 31.25
CA LEU A 7 60.23 34.97 31.06
C LEU A 7 59.03 34.08 31.44
N ILE A 8 58.33 34.42 32.53
CA ILE A 8 57.12 33.71 32.98
C ILE A 8 55.99 33.86 31.96
N VAL A 9 55.77 35.09 31.45
CA VAL A 9 54.74 35.35 30.44
C VAL A 9 55.02 34.57 29.15
N VAL A 10 56.28 34.55 28.69
CA VAL A 10 56.68 33.79 27.50
C VAL A 10 56.42 32.29 27.68
N LEU A 11 56.75 31.73 28.85
CA LEU A 11 56.50 30.32 29.16
C LEU A 11 55.00 29.98 29.18
N ILE A 12 54.16 30.87 29.71
CA ILE A 12 52.70 30.69 29.72
C ILE A 12 52.16 30.70 28.28
N VAL A 13 52.59 31.64 27.45
CA VAL A 13 52.16 31.73 26.04
C VAL A 13 52.58 30.51 25.24
N LEU A 14 53.81 30.01 25.45
CA LEU A 14 54.29 28.75 24.86
C LEU A 14 53.48 27.55 25.32
N GLY A 15 53.18 27.45 26.61
CA GLY A 15 52.34 26.38 27.17
C GLY A 15 50.94 26.39 26.57
N LEU A 16 50.31 27.56 26.44
CA LEU A 16 48.99 27.71 25.83
C LEU A 16 49.00 27.34 24.35
N ASN A 17 50.05 27.72 23.60
CA ASN A 17 50.19 27.32 22.20
C ASN A 17 50.30 25.80 22.06
N LEU A 18 51.11 25.14 22.90
CA LEU A 18 51.25 23.69 22.87
C LEU A 18 49.93 22.98 23.17
N VAL A 19 49.19 23.45 24.17
CA VAL A 19 47.86 22.90 24.49
C VAL A 19 46.89 23.11 23.34
N PHE A 20 46.88 24.30 22.72
CA PHE A 20 46.03 24.59 21.56
C PHE A 20 46.36 23.68 20.37
N THR A 21 47.64 23.55 20.01
CA THR A 21 48.08 22.64 18.95
C THR A 21 47.70 21.19 19.25
N PHE A 22 47.82 20.76 20.51
CA PHE A 22 47.45 19.42 20.92
C PHE A 22 45.93 19.16 20.80
N ILE A 23 45.09 20.14 21.18
CA ILE A 23 43.63 20.06 21.03
C ILE A 23 43.26 19.97 19.55
N VAL A 24 43.83 20.85 18.70
CA VAL A 24 43.59 20.84 17.26
C VAL A 24 44.01 19.51 16.65
N PHE A 25 45.16 18.96 17.06
CA PHE A 25 45.65 17.66 16.60
C PHE A 25 44.71 16.50 16.96
N ILE A 26 44.16 16.49 18.19
CA ILE A 26 43.16 15.49 18.59
C ILE A 26 41.87 15.66 17.78
N SER A 27 41.39 16.88 17.60
CA SER A 27 40.17 17.17 16.83
C SER A 27 40.29 16.71 15.38
N LEU A 28 41.41 17.05 14.72
CA LEU A 28 41.72 16.60 13.37
C LEU A 28 41.81 15.08 13.30
N ARG A 29 42.52 14.43 14.23
CA ARG A 29 42.58 12.96 14.27
C ARG A 29 41.21 12.30 14.45
N ARG A 30 40.32 12.87 15.28
CA ARG A 30 38.95 12.35 15.44
C ARG A 30 38.16 12.51 14.14
N MET A 31 38.25 13.67 13.49
CA MET A 31 37.56 13.96 12.24
C MET A 31 38.05 13.05 11.10
N THR A 32 39.37 12.89 10.94
CA THR A 32 39.95 11.99 9.93
C THR A 32 39.59 10.53 10.18
N ARG A 33 39.54 10.07 11.45
CA ARG A 33 39.09 8.70 11.76
C ARG A 33 37.63 8.46 11.41
N HIS A 34 36.75 9.40 11.71
CA HIS A 34 35.34 9.30 11.36
C HIS A 34 35.16 9.31 9.83
N TYR A 35 35.83 10.24 9.14
CA TYR A 35 35.87 10.29 7.69
C TYR A 35 36.38 8.98 7.07
N ASN A 36 37.53 8.46 7.51
CA ASN A 36 38.10 7.19 7.03
C ASN A 36 37.27 5.96 7.40
N THR A 37 36.41 6.02 8.43
CA THR A 37 35.51 4.91 8.76
C THR A 37 34.32 4.88 7.81
N LEU A 38 33.82 6.04 7.40
CA LEU A 38 32.77 6.17 6.38
C LEU A 38 33.28 5.91 4.95
N THR A 39 34.58 6.10 4.69
CA THR A 39 35.21 5.92 3.37
C THR A 39 36.15 4.71 3.26
N LYS A 40 36.19 3.84 4.28
CA LYS A 40 37.07 2.66 4.31
C LYS A 40 36.73 1.74 3.12
N GLY A 41 37.61 1.69 2.12
CA GLY A 41 37.45 0.91 0.89
C GLY A 41 36.96 1.68 -0.34
N VAL A 42 36.82 3.01 -0.26
CA VAL A 42 36.17 3.84 -1.28
C VAL A 42 37.04 5.08 -1.53
N GLU A 43 37.64 5.22 -2.71
CA GLU A 43 38.40 6.42 -3.11
C GLU A 43 37.54 7.70 -2.99
N PRO A 44 38.09 8.90 -2.79
CA PRO A 44 37.32 10.15 -2.67
C PRO A 44 36.37 10.42 -3.86
N LYS A 45 36.75 10.00 -5.07
CA LYS A 45 35.89 10.03 -6.27
C LYS A 45 34.70 9.07 -6.20
N ASN A 46 34.75 8.04 -5.35
CA ASN A 46 33.70 7.04 -5.21
C ASN A 46 32.59 7.46 -4.24
N LEU A 47 32.78 8.44 -3.36
CA LEU A 47 31.68 8.95 -2.51
C LEU A 47 30.64 9.72 -3.33
N ILE A 48 31.10 10.57 -4.25
CA ILE A 48 30.20 11.28 -5.19
C ILE A 48 29.47 10.26 -6.07
N LYS A 49 30.18 9.28 -6.61
CA LYS A 49 29.56 8.17 -7.38
C LYS A 49 28.58 7.34 -6.55
N ALA A 50 28.85 7.12 -5.26
CA ALA A 50 27.93 6.40 -4.37
C ALA A 50 26.66 7.23 -4.13
N LEU A 51 26.78 8.54 -3.93
CA LEU A 51 25.64 9.44 -3.78
C LEU A 51 24.82 9.55 -5.08
N GLU A 52 25.48 9.68 -6.23
CA GLU A 52 24.84 9.62 -7.55
C GLU A 52 24.13 8.28 -7.77
N GLY A 53 24.76 7.18 -7.35
CA GLY A 53 24.16 5.85 -7.37
C GLY A 53 22.89 5.77 -6.51
N ILE A 54 22.95 6.27 -5.27
CA ILE A 54 21.79 6.33 -4.37
C ILE A 54 20.68 7.18 -4.98
N GLN A 55 21.00 8.36 -5.53
CA GLN A 55 20.02 9.25 -6.15
C GLN A 55 19.36 8.57 -7.37
N LYS A 56 20.15 7.88 -8.19
CA LYS A 56 19.63 7.12 -9.33
C LYS A 56 18.72 5.98 -8.87
N THR A 57 19.15 5.17 -7.91
CA THR A 57 18.35 4.08 -7.34
C THR A 57 17.05 4.60 -6.70
N LEU A 58 17.09 5.73 -6.01
CA LEU A 58 15.89 6.35 -5.44
C LEU A 58 14.91 6.78 -6.53
N SER A 59 15.41 7.42 -7.60
CA SER A 59 14.58 7.82 -8.74
C SER A 59 13.96 6.60 -9.46
N GLU A 60 14.73 5.52 -9.61
CA GLU A 60 14.24 4.25 -10.15
C GLU A 60 13.15 3.63 -9.26
N HIS A 61 13.33 3.66 -7.94
CA HIS A 61 12.32 3.18 -6.98
C HIS A 61 11.06 4.05 -6.98
N GLU A 62 11.18 5.37 -7.03
CA GLU A 62 10.03 6.27 -7.13
C GLU A 62 9.23 6.01 -8.40
N ARG A 63 9.92 5.82 -9.54
CA ARG A 63 9.30 5.44 -10.80
C ARG A 63 8.62 4.08 -10.72
N GLY A 64 9.28 3.08 -10.13
CA GLY A 64 8.71 1.75 -9.91
C GLY A 64 7.44 1.82 -9.05
N ASN A 65 7.50 2.54 -7.93
CA ASN A 65 6.36 2.75 -7.04
C ASN A 65 5.19 3.46 -7.74
N ALA A 66 5.46 4.45 -8.59
CA ALA A 66 4.43 5.13 -9.36
C ALA A 66 3.72 4.19 -10.34
N ILE A 67 4.48 3.33 -11.03
CA ILE A 67 3.93 2.31 -11.95
C ILE A 67 3.10 1.29 -11.16
N THR A 68 3.65 0.71 -10.10
CA THR A 68 2.94 -0.28 -9.28
C THR A 68 1.66 0.29 -8.68
N ARG A 69 1.66 1.54 -8.18
CA ARG A 69 0.44 2.19 -7.70
C ARG A 69 -0.61 2.32 -8.78
N LYS A 70 -0.20 2.74 -9.99
CA LYS A 70 -1.11 2.86 -11.14
C LYS A 70 -1.71 1.51 -11.52
N GLU A 71 -0.90 0.45 -11.58
CA GLU A 71 -1.36 -0.91 -11.86
C GLU A 71 -2.32 -1.42 -10.79
N LEU A 72 -2.02 -1.16 -9.51
CA LEU A 72 -2.87 -1.53 -8.38
C LEU A 72 -4.22 -0.83 -8.44
N THR A 73 -4.26 0.48 -8.70
CA THR A 73 -5.52 1.21 -8.88
C THR A 73 -6.32 0.70 -10.08
N SER A 74 -5.65 0.35 -11.18
CA SER A 74 -6.30 -0.25 -12.34
C SER A 74 -6.90 -1.61 -12.00
N LEU A 75 -6.15 -2.45 -11.27
CA LEU A 75 -6.59 -3.77 -10.84
C LEU A 75 -7.76 -3.67 -9.86
N GLU A 76 -7.72 -2.76 -8.89
CA GLU A 76 -8.83 -2.52 -7.96
C GLU A 76 -10.12 -2.12 -8.69
N SER A 77 -10.01 -1.26 -9.72
CA SER A 77 -11.13 -0.88 -10.57
C SER A 77 -11.70 -2.09 -11.33
N GLN A 78 -10.83 -2.91 -11.91
CA GLN A 78 -11.24 -4.12 -12.62
C GLN A 78 -11.88 -5.13 -11.69
N VAL A 79 -11.30 -5.41 -10.51
CA VAL A 79 -11.83 -6.38 -9.56
C VAL A 79 -13.27 -6.05 -9.16
N LYS A 80 -13.61 -4.77 -9.02
CA LYS A 80 -15.00 -4.35 -8.70
C LYS A 80 -16.02 -4.73 -9.76
N THR A 81 -15.64 -4.84 -11.03
CA THR A 81 -16.56 -5.19 -12.13
C THR A 81 -16.65 -6.70 -12.38
N HIS A 82 -15.82 -7.50 -11.71
CA HIS A 82 -15.94 -8.96 -11.78
C HIS A 82 -17.11 -9.43 -10.93
N LEU A 83 -17.72 -10.55 -11.34
CA LEU A 83 -18.75 -11.22 -10.55
C LEU A 83 -18.14 -11.75 -9.25
N GLN A 84 -18.65 -11.26 -8.12
CA GLN A 84 -18.16 -11.62 -6.77
C GLN A 84 -19.24 -12.32 -5.96
N THR A 85 -20.51 -11.98 -6.20
CA THR A 85 -21.65 -12.55 -5.49
C THR A 85 -22.31 -13.59 -6.38
N LEU A 86 -22.27 -14.85 -5.97
CA LEU A 86 -23.00 -15.96 -6.57
C LEU A 86 -23.76 -16.71 -5.48
N THR A 87 -25.02 -16.33 -5.26
CA THR A 87 -25.84 -16.87 -4.16
C THR A 87 -27.05 -17.61 -4.72
N LEU A 88 -27.16 -18.90 -4.41
CA LEU A 88 -28.30 -19.73 -4.76
C LEU A 88 -29.11 -20.08 -3.50
N LYS A 89 -30.43 -19.81 -3.52
CA LYS A 89 -31.38 -20.24 -2.50
C LYS A 89 -32.48 -21.06 -3.16
N ARG A 90 -32.62 -22.32 -2.77
CA ARG A 90 -33.72 -23.19 -3.20
C ARG A 90 -34.90 -23.06 -2.24
N PHE A 91 -36.12 -23.21 -2.76
CA PHE A 91 -37.36 -23.18 -1.98
C PHE A 91 -38.50 -23.90 -2.73
N ASN A 92 -39.63 -24.08 -2.05
CA ASN A 92 -40.86 -24.59 -2.63
C ASN A 92 -42.04 -23.66 -2.29
N PRO A 93 -42.47 -22.78 -3.20
CA PRO A 93 -43.54 -21.81 -2.94
C PRO A 93 -44.95 -22.40 -3.04
N PHE A 94 -45.12 -23.56 -3.67
CA PHE A 94 -46.45 -24.12 -3.99
C PHE A 94 -46.78 -25.38 -3.19
N GLY A 95 -45.79 -26.06 -2.61
CA GLY A 95 -45.97 -27.25 -1.76
C GLY A 95 -46.57 -28.48 -2.48
N ASP A 96 -46.92 -28.33 -3.75
CA ASP A 96 -47.52 -29.34 -4.63
C ASP A 96 -46.48 -30.22 -5.32
N THR A 97 -45.24 -29.73 -5.43
CA THR A 97 -44.08 -30.43 -5.98
C THR A 97 -43.25 -31.08 -4.89
N GLY A 98 -42.63 -32.22 -5.21
CA GLY A 98 -41.68 -32.86 -4.29
C GLY A 98 -40.34 -32.11 -4.28
N GLY A 99 -39.92 -31.67 -3.09
CA GLY A 99 -38.64 -30.99 -2.85
C GLY A 99 -38.60 -29.50 -3.20
N ASP A 100 -37.45 -28.86 -2.99
CA ASP A 100 -37.23 -27.43 -3.26
C ASP A 100 -36.78 -27.21 -4.71
N GLN A 101 -37.72 -27.26 -5.65
CA GLN A 101 -37.42 -27.13 -7.09
C GLN A 101 -37.38 -25.69 -7.59
N SER A 102 -37.97 -24.75 -6.85
CA SER A 102 -37.85 -23.32 -7.16
C SER A 102 -36.52 -22.79 -6.63
N PHE A 103 -36.01 -21.72 -7.24
CA PHE A 103 -34.77 -21.12 -6.80
C PHE A 103 -34.67 -19.61 -7.03
N LEU A 104 -33.81 -19.00 -6.25
CA LEU A 104 -33.39 -17.62 -6.33
C LEU A 104 -31.87 -17.62 -6.55
N LEU A 105 -31.40 -17.00 -7.62
CA LEU A 105 -30.00 -16.89 -7.97
C LEU A 105 -29.63 -15.42 -8.11
N ALA A 106 -28.74 -14.93 -7.24
CA ALA A 106 -28.12 -13.61 -7.36
C ALA A 106 -26.75 -13.75 -8.01
N ILE A 107 -26.51 -12.96 -9.05
CA ILE A 107 -25.23 -12.85 -9.75
C ILE A 107 -24.88 -11.36 -9.80
N LEU A 108 -23.99 -10.91 -8.91
CA LEU A 108 -23.63 -9.50 -8.79
C LEU A 108 -22.10 -9.29 -8.77
N ASP A 109 -21.68 -8.12 -9.23
CA ASP A 109 -20.31 -7.63 -9.13
C ASP A 109 -20.03 -6.99 -7.75
N GLY A 110 -18.82 -6.45 -7.56
CA GLY A 110 -18.42 -5.75 -6.34
C GLY A 110 -19.14 -4.42 -6.09
N ASN A 111 -19.80 -3.85 -7.10
CA ASN A 111 -20.67 -2.67 -6.97
C ASN A 111 -22.12 -3.03 -6.63
N LYS A 112 -22.44 -4.33 -6.50
CA LYS A 112 -23.79 -4.87 -6.38
C LYS A 112 -24.64 -4.61 -7.63
N ASP A 113 -24.00 -4.54 -8.78
CA ASP A 113 -24.63 -4.47 -10.09
C ASP A 113 -24.68 -5.89 -10.69
N GLY A 114 -25.77 -6.23 -11.38
CA GLY A 114 -25.91 -7.53 -12.01
C GLY A 114 -27.37 -7.94 -12.14
N ILE A 115 -27.67 -9.21 -11.87
CA ILE A 115 -29.01 -9.78 -12.06
C ILE A 115 -29.42 -10.68 -10.90
N VAL A 116 -30.74 -10.74 -10.68
CA VAL A 116 -31.39 -11.74 -9.84
C VAL A 116 -32.37 -12.53 -10.69
N ILE A 117 -32.25 -13.85 -10.63
CA ILE A 117 -33.10 -14.80 -11.34
C ILE A 117 -33.95 -15.54 -10.32
N THR A 118 -35.26 -15.49 -10.52
CA THR A 118 -36.26 -16.21 -9.71
C THR A 118 -36.92 -17.25 -10.60
N SER A 119 -36.72 -18.53 -10.28
CA SER A 119 -37.42 -19.64 -10.90
C SER A 119 -38.53 -20.11 -9.98
N LEU A 120 -39.76 -20.10 -10.48
CA LEU A 120 -40.93 -20.66 -9.81
C LEU A 120 -41.34 -21.93 -10.56
N HIS A 121 -41.11 -23.07 -9.92
CA HIS A 121 -41.46 -24.38 -10.44
C HIS A 121 -42.74 -24.91 -9.77
N SER A 122 -43.73 -25.24 -10.58
CA SER A 122 -44.98 -25.92 -10.21
C SER A 122 -45.09 -27.24 -10.97
N ARG A 123 -46.08 -28.07 -10.62
CA ARG A 123 -46.31 -29.35 -11.35
C ARG A 123 -46.52 -29.18 -12.85
N GLU A 124 -47.18 -28.10 -13.25
CA GLU A 124 -47.60 -27.90 -14.65
C GLU A 124 -46.61 -27.06 -15.46
N ASN A 125 -45.86 -26.16 -14.82
CA ASN A 125 -44.95 -25.26 -15.52
C ASN A 125 -43.82 -24.73 -14.63
N THR A 126 -42.77 -24.26 -15.30
CA THR A 126 -41.68 -23.47 -14.69
C THR A 126 -41.69 -22.08 -15.30
N ARG A 127 -41.65 -21.05 -14.45
CA ARG A 127 -41.54 -19.65 -14.88
C ARG A 127 -40.23 -19.06 -14.38
N PHE A 128 -39.58 -18.27 -15.22
CA PHE A 128 -38.36 -17.54 -14.87
C PHE A 128 -38.66 -16.04 -14.89
N TYR A 129 -38.24 -15.36 -13.83
CA TYR A 129 -38.23 -13.92 -13.73
C TYR A 129 -36.79 -13.46 -13.59
N VAL A 130 -36.40 -12.46 -14.37
CA VAL A 130 -35.07 -11.87 -14.31
C VAL A 130 -35.23 -10.40 -13.99
N LYS A 131 -34.54 -9.92 -12.96
CA LYS A 131 -34.49 -8.51 -12.59
C LYS A 131 -33.06 -8.02 -12.64
N SER A 132 -32.84 -6.94 -13.37
CA SER A 132 -31.57 -6.21 -13.36
C SER A 132 -31.44 -5.43 -12.05
N VAL A 133 -30.27 -5.54 -11.43
CA VAL A 133 -29.92 -4.90 -10.16
C VAL A 133 -28.80 -3.89 -10.37
N LYS A 134 -28.95 -2.70 -9.78
CA LYS A 134 -27.93 -1.66 -9.75
C LYS A 134 -27.79 -1.12 -8.33
N GLY A 135 -26.58 -1.13 -7.79
CA GLY A 135 -26.30 -0.73 -6.41
C GLY A 135 -27.09 -1.53 -5.37
N GLY A 136 -27.47 -2.77 -5.68
CA GLY A 136 -28.32 -3.61 -4.83
C GLY A 136 -29.82 -3.28 -4.88
N VAL A 137 -30.27 -2.47 -5.84
CA VAL A 137 -31.69 -2.14 -6.05
C VAL A 137 -32.14 -2.59 -7.45
N GLY A 138 -33.37 -3.08 -7.58
CA GLY A 138 -33.93 -3.43 -8.89
C GLY A 138 -34.20 -2.19 -9.76
N ILE A 139 -33.78 -2.22 -11.02
CA ILE A 139 -33.90 -1.07 -11.94
C ILE A 139 -35.36 -0.89 -12.41
N GLU A 140 -35.95 -1.95 -12.97
CA GLU A 140 -37.28 -1.90 -13.58
C GLU A 140 -38.38 -2.27 -12.59
N HIS A 141 -38.08 -3.25 -11.74
CA HIS A 141 -39.03 -3.79 -10.78
C HIS A 141 -38.35 -3.92 -9.42
N PRO A 142 -39.07 -3.56 -8.33
CA PRO A 142 -38.53 -3.71 -6.99
C PRO A 142 -38.22 -5.19 -6.69
N LEU A 143 -37.12 -5.39 -5.98
CA LEU A 143 -36.74 -6.70 -5.47
C LEU A 143 -37.69 -7.11 -4.34
N SER A 144 -38.15 -8.36 -4.36
CA SER A 144 -38.94 -8.95 -3.28
C SER A 144 -38.12 -9.05 -1.99
N SER A 145 -38.78 -9.29 -0.86
CA SER A 145 -38.10 -9.43 0.43
C SER A 145 -37.10 -10.59 0.44
N ASP A 146 -37.37 -11.69 -0.26
CA ASP A 146 -36.43 -12.81 -0.40
C ASP A 146 -35.29 -12.50 -1.37
N GLU A 147 -35.57 -11.82 -2.49
CA GLU A 147 -34.55 -11.36 -3.44
C GLU A 147 -33.58 -10.37 -2.77
N GLN A 148 -34.07 -9.47 -1.91
CA GLN A 148 -33.22 -8.55 -1.15
C GLN A 148 -32.34 -9.26 -0.12
N LYS A 149 -32.80 -10.39 0.44
CA LYS A 149 -32.02 -11.15 1.42
C LYS A 149 -30.83 -11.86 0.78
N ILE A 150 -30.98 -12.38 -0.44
CA ILE A 150 -29.91 -13.12 -1.12
C ILE A 150 -28.78 -12.21 -1.62
N ILE A 151 -29.06 -10.92 -1.89
CA ILE A 151 -28.05 -9.95 -2.35
C ILE A 151 -27.32 -9.22 -1.21
N LYS A 152 -27.79 -9.35 0.03
CA LYS A 152 -27.20 -8.74 1.23
C LYS A 152 -26.24 -9.67 1.98
N ARG A 153 -26.24 -10.96 1.61
CA ARG A 153 -25.36 -11.99 2.17
C ARG A 153 -24.04 -12.00 1.43
#